data_AF-A0A971FR00-F1
#
_entry.id   AF-A0A971FR00-F1
#
_cell.length_a   1.000
_cell.length_b   1.000
_cell.length_c   1.000
_cell.angle_alpha   90.00
_cell.angle_beta   90.00
_cell.angle_gamma   90.00
#
_symmetry.space_group_name_H-M   'P 1'
#
loop_
_entity.id
_entity.type
_entity.pdbx_description
1 polymer ?
#
loop_
_entity_poly.entity_id
_entity_poly.type
_entity_poly.pdbx_seq_one_letter_code
_entity_poly.pdbx_strand_id
1 'polypeptide(L)'
;MAKKEIELLEKRIELLEMQLKELKTIEPDIINQRLKSIEETLYSTKDILNMREVCQYLDISQSLLYKLTCNGEIPHFKPRGKIIFFEKKELIKWIKNNGNRGSDEIRELPNQEPNDSCNNEKENSKEEQH
;
A
#
# COMPACT_ATOMS: atom_id res chain seq x y z
N MET A 1 -24.15 -50.26 -33.68
CA MET A 1 -24.36 -48.93 -33.07
C MET A 1 -23.23 -48.60 -32.09
N ALA A 2 -23.01 -49.41 -31.05
CA ALA A 2 -21.98 -49.20 -30.04
C ALA A 2 -20.55 -48.87 -30.57
N LYS A 3 -20.05 -49.53 -31.62
CA LYS A 3 -18.71 -49.22 -32.18
C LYS A 3 -18.56 -47.79 -32.71
N LYS A 4 -19.59 -47.23 -33.34
CA LYS A 4 -19.54 -45.86 -33.87
C LYS A 4 -19.60 -44.82 -32.75
N GLU A 5 -20.31 -45.12 -31.68
CA GLU A 5 -20.39 -44.27 -30.49
C GLU A 5 -19.05 -44.27 -29.74
N ILE A 6 -18.40 -45.43 -29.63
CA ILE A 6 -17.05 -45.55 -29.05
C ILE A 6 -16.03 -44.75 -29.87
N GLU A 7 -16.02 -44.91 -31.20
CA GLU A 7 -15.11 -44.16 -32.08
C GLU A 7 -15.34 -42.64 -31.99
N LEU A 8 -16.60 -42.21 -31.81
CA LEU A 8 -16.94 -40.80 -31.64
C LEU A 8 -16.46 -40.27 -30.27
N LEU A 9 -16.55 -41.08 -29.22
CA LEU A 9 -16.05 -40.73 -27.89
C LEU A 9 -14.53 -40.64 -27.88
N GLU A 10 -13.82 -41.55 -28.56
CA GLU A 10 -12.37 -41.51 -28.71
C GLU A 10 -11.90 -40.19 -29.35
N LYS A 11 -12.52 -39.79 -30.47
CA LYS A 11 -12.24 -38.50 -31.12
C LYS A 11 -12.51 -37.31 -30.22
N ARG A 12 -13.55 -37.39 -29.37
CA ARG A 12 -13.88 -36.31 -28.45
C ARG A 12 -12.93 -36.24 -27.26
N ILE A 13 -12.43 -37.38 -26.78
CA ILE A 13 -11.39 -37.45 -25.75
C ILE A 13 -10.10 -36.83 -26.30
N GLU A 14 -9.69 -37.20 -27.51
CA GLU A 14 -8.50 -36.63 -28.16
C GLU A 14 -8.60 -35.10 -28.29
N LEU A 15 -9.76 -34.59 -28.71
CA LEU A 15 -10.00 -33.15 -28.80
C LEU A 15 -9.91 -32.46 -27.43
N LEU A 16 -10.46 -33.08 -26.38
CA LEU A 16 -10.40 -32.54 -25.01
C LEU A 16 -8.96 -32.54 -24.47
N GLU A 17 -8.17 -33.57 -24.77
CA GLU A 17 -6.76 -33.64 -24.39
C GLU A 17 -5.93 -32.54 -25.06
N MET A 18 -6.20 -32.26 -26.34
CA MET A 18 -5.59 -31.13 -27.04
C MET A 18 -5.96 -29.78 -26.41
N GLN A 19 -7.25 -29.56 -26.11
CA GLN A 19 -7.72 -28.33 -25.47
C GLN A 19 -7.16 -28.14 -24.06
N LEU A 20 -7.05 -29.21 -23.27
CA LEU A 20 -6.45 -29.18 -21.93
C LEU A 20 -4.96 -28.82 -21.98
N LYS A 21 -4.25 -29.23 -23.04
CA LYS A 21 -2.84 -28.88 -23.25
C LYS A 21 -2.65 -27.38 -23.49
N GLU A 22 -3.54 -26.75 -24.27
CA GLU A 22 -3.56 -25.29 -24.50
C GLU A 22 -3.98 -24.48 -23.26
N LEU A 23 -4.85 -25.01 -22.40
CA LEU A 23 -5.24 -24.31 -21.18
C LEU A 23 -4.16 -24.32 -20.09
N LYS A 24 -3.32 -25.37 -20.05
CA LYS A 24 -2.19 -25.47 -19.12
C LYS A 24 -1.03 -24.52 -19.42
N THR A 25 -0.96 -23.93 -20.62
CA THR A 25 0.14 -23.04 -21.02
C THR A 25 0.12 -21.66 -20.36
N ILE A 26 -0.94 -21.32 -19.62
CA ILE A 26 -0.93 -20.12 -18.78
C ILE A 26 -0.23 -20.50 -17.48
N GLU A 27 1.11 -20.43 -17.51
CA GLU A 27 1.92 -20.67 -16.32
C GLU A 27 1.56 -19.62 -15.25
N PRO A 28 1.17 -20.03 -14.03
CA PRO A 28 0.79 -19.12 -12.97
C PRO A 28 1.91 -18.12 -12.63
N ASP A 29 3.16 -18.49 -12.87
CA ASP A 29 4.33 -17.64 -12.66
C ASP A 29 4.33 -16.40 -13.56
N ILE A 30 3.86 -16.51 -14.81
CA ILE A 30 3.74 -15.37 -15.74
C ILE A 30 2.71 -14.37 -15.21
N ILE A 31 1.58 -14.87 -14.69
CA ILE A 31 0.53 -14.03 -14.10
C ILE A 31 1.09 -13.32 -12.86
N ASN A 32 1.75 -14.05 -11.95
CA ASN A 32 2.35 -13.48 -10.75
C ASN A 32 3.41 -12.43 -11.08
N GLN A 33 4.24 -12.66 -12.10
CA GLN A 33 5.24 -11.70 -12.55
C GLN A 33 4.60 -10.42 -13.10
N ARG A 34 3.53 -10.55 -13.89
CA ARG A 34 2.76 -9.41 -14.40
C ARG A 34 2.08 -8.63 -13.26
N LEU A 35 1.51 -9.32 -12.28
CA LEU A 35 0.92 -8.70 -11.10
C LEU A 35 1.96 -7.90 -10.31
N LYS A 36 3.12 -8.50 -10.01
CA LYS A 36 4.23 -7.84 -9.33
C LYS A 36 4.67 -6.57 -10.06
N SER A 37 4.79 -6.64 -11.39
CA SER A 37 5.18 -5.48 -12.22
C SER A 37 4.15 -4.34 -12.15
N ILE A 38 2.85 -4.67 -12.09
CA ILE A 38 1.76 -3.71 -11.95
C ILE A 38 1.79 -3.06 -10.56
N GLU A 39 1.95 -3.86 -9.50
CA GLU A 39 2.04 -3.37 -8.12
C GLU A 39 3.22 -2.40 -7.94
N GLU A 40 4.40 -2.75 -8.45
CA GLU A 40 5.60 -1.89 -8.43
C GLU A 40 5.37 -0.58 -9.17
N THR A 41 4.76 -0.65 -10.36
CA THR A 41 4.44 0.54 -11.16
C THR A 41 3.47 1.44 -10.42
N LEU A 42 2.40 0.89 -9.86
CA LEU A 42 1.37 1.64 -9.15
C LEU A 42 1.96 2.34 -7.91
N TYR A 43 2.80 1.63 -7.15
CA TYR A 43 3.51 2.19 -5.99
C TYR A 43 4.49 3.30 -6.39
N SER A 44 5.15 3.17 -7.54
CA SER A 44 6.04 4.19 -8.07
C SER A 44 5.27 5.46 -8.47
N THR A 45 4.14 5.31 -9.18
CA THR A 45 3.33 6.42 -9.72
C THR A 45 2.48 7.15 -8.69
N LYS A 46 2.28 6.56 -7.51
CA LYS A 46 1.43 7.17 -6.48
C LYS A 46 2.15 8.34 -5.82
N ASP A 47 1.73 9.55 -6.18
CA ASP A 47 2.28 10.81 -5.64
C ASP A 47 1.78 11.11 -4.22
N ILE A 48 0.59 10.62 -3.86
CA ILE A 48 -0.04 10.85 -2.56
C ILE A 48 -0.13 9.55 -1.78
N LEU A 49 0.53 9.49 -0.63
CA LEU A 49 0.58 8.34 0.26
C LEU A 49 -0.37 8.54 1.43
N ASN A 50 -0.95 7.44 1.92
CA ASN A 50 -1.67 7.39 3.19
C ASN A 50 -0.74 7.03 4.36
N MET A 51 -1.27 7.11 5.59
CA MET A 51 -0.52 6.81 6.81
C MET A 51 0.22 5.45 6.75
N ARG A 52 -0.48 4.39 6.33
CA ARG A 52 0.07 3.03 6.26
C ARG A 52 1.21 2.94 5.24
N GLU A 53 1.03 3.56 4.08
CA GLU A 53 2.04 3.59 3.01
C GLU A 53 3.29 4.34 3.46
N VAL A 54 3.16 5.41 4.23
CA VAL A 54 4.30 6.15 4.78
C VAL A 54 5.01 5.37 5.89
N CYS A 55 4.26 4.69 6.77
CA CYS A 55 4.87 3.78 7.76
C CYS A 55 5.75 2.73 7.08
N GLN A 56 5.24 2.12 6.00
CA GLN A 56 5.98 1.14 5.20
C GLN A 56 7.16 1.77 4.45
N TYR A 57 6.99 3.01 3.95
CA TYR A 57 8.03 3.70 3.19
C TYR A 57 9.21 4.16 4.04
N LEU A 58 8.94 4.60 5.27
CA LEU A 58 9.95 5.08 6.22
C LEU A 58 10.45 3.99 7.18
N ASP A 59 9.83 2.82 7.18
CA ASP A 59 10.06 1.73 8.12
C ASP A 59 9.89 2.18 9.59
N ILE A 60 8.79 2.87 9.88
CA ILE A 60 8.46 3.35 11.23
C ILE A 60 7.08 2.89 11.69
N SER A 61 6.90 2.80 13.01
CA SER A 61 5.60 2.47 13.58
C SER A 61 4.57 3.58 13.32
N GLN A 62 3.29 3.19 13.21
CA GLN A 62 2.20 4.14 13.01
C GLN A 62 2.09 5.15 14.16
N SER A 63 2.39 4.73 15.39
CA SER A 63 2.42 5.60 16.56
C SER A 63 3.53 6.65 16.48
N LEU A 64 4.71 6.30 15.97
CA LEU A 64 5.79 7.26 15.74
C LEU A 64 5.39 8.25 14.64
N LEU A 65 4.87 7.76 13.53
CA LEU A 65 4.39 8.62 12.45
C LEU A 65 3.27 9.56 12.94
N TYR A 66 2.38 9.11 13.81
CA TYR A 66 1.35 9.97 14.40
C TYR A 66 1.97 11.09 15.23
N LYS A 67 2.94 10.80 16.09
CA LYS A 67 3.66 11.84 16.86
C LYS A 67 4.28 12.88 15.93
N LEU A 68 4.97 12.44 14.87
CA LEU A 68 5.55 13.34 13.88
C LEU A 68 4.48 14.22 13.19
N THR A 69 3.30 13.66 12.87
CA THR A 69 2.20 14.44 12.28
C THR A 69 1.58 15.43 13.26
N CYS A 70 1.41 15.04 14.53
CA CYS A 70 0.83 15.91 15.56
C CYS A 70 1.76 17.07 15.92
N ASN A 71 3.07 16.81 15.97
CA ASN A 71 4.08 17.84 16.21
C ASN A 71 4.32 18.74 14.99
N GLY A 72 3.72 18.43 13.82
CA GLY A 72 3.94 19.16 12.58
C GLY A 72 5.35 19.00 12.01
N GLU A 73 6.10 17.99 12.45
CA GLU A 73 7.48 17.76 12.05
C GLU A 73 7.58 17.16 10.65
N ILE A 74 6.62 16.30 10.27
CA ILE A 74 6.55 15.67 8.94
C ILE A 74 5.53 16.41 8.04
N PRO A 75 5.87 16.70 6.76
CA PRO A 75 4.95 17.36 5.83
C PRO A 75 3.73 16.49 5.56
N HIS A 76 2.55 17.01 5.86
CA HIS A 76 1.28 16.30 5.69
C HIS A 76 0.14 17.27 5.38
N PHE A 77 -0.96 16.76 4.85
CA PHE A 77 -2.16 17.55 4.58
C PHE A 77 -3.44 16.81 4.98
N LYS A 78 -4.46 17.58 5.39
CA LYS A 78 -5.74 17.09 5.95
C LYS A 78 -6.94 17.73 5.23
N PRO A 79 -7.27 17.33 4.00
CA PRO A 79 -8.27 18.01 3.17
C PRO A 79 -9.70 17.93 3.73
N ARG A 80 -9.99 16.93 4.57
CA ARG A 80 -11.28 16.77 5.28
C ARG A 80 -11.13 16.63 6.79
N GLY A 81 -9.99 17.04 7.36
CA GLY A 81 -9.69 17.00 8.80
C GLY A 81 -9.46 15.60 9.40
N LYS A 82 -10.19 14.57 8.95
CA LYS A 82 -10.14 13.21 9.52
C LYS A 82 -9.03 12.32 8.95
N ILE A 83 -8.65 12.54 7.69
CA ILE A 83 -7.68 11.69 6.98
C ILE A 83 -6.42 12.50 6.70
N ILE A 84 -5.27 11.89 7.01
CA ILE A 84 -3.94 12.45 6.78
C ILE A 84 -3.37 11.83 5.52
N PHE A 85 -2.86 12.70 4.64
CA PHE A 85 -2.16 12.33 3.43
C PHE A 85 -0.78 12.99 3.37
N PHE A 86 0.11 12.39 2.59
CA PHE A 86 1.50 12.80 2.46
C PHE A 86 1.86 12.87 0.99
N GLU A 87 2.49 13.96 0.56
CA GLU A 87 3.02 14.04 -0.80
C GLU A 87 4.41 13.42 -0.84
N LYS A 88 4.61 12.44 -1.72
CA LYS A 88 5.86 11.69 -1.85
C LYS A 88 7.07 12.60 -2.09
N LYS A 89 6.90 13.66 -2.88
CA LYS A 89 7.96 14.64 -3.18
C LYS A 89 8.40 15.41 -1.94
N GLU A 90 7.44 15.92 -1.16
CA GLU A 90 7.71 16.64 0.09
C GLU A 90 8.30 15.71 1.15
N LEU A 91 7.81 14.46 1.22
CA LEU A 91 8.36 13.44 2.10
C LEU A 91 9.84 13.16 1.78
N ILE A 92 10.20 12.98 0.51
CA ILE A 92 11.59 12.78 0.10
C ILE A 92 12.47 13.98 0.45
N LYS A 93 11.97 15.21 0.26
CA LYS A 93 12.70 16.43 0.66
C LYS A 93 12.94 16.47 2.17
N TRP A 94 11.91 16.13 2.94
CA TRP A 94 11.99 16.05 4.40
C TRP A 94 13.03 15.03 4.86
N ILE A 95 13.03 13.82 4.28
CA ILE A 95 14.04 12.78 4.57
C ILE A 95 15.44 13.30 4.28
N LYS A 96 15.65 13.95 3.12
CA LYS A 96 16.96 14.52 2.74
C LYS A 96 17.44 15.62 3.71
N ASN A 97 16.52 16.42 4.21
CA ASN A 97 16.83 17.51 5.14
C ASN A 97 17.12 17.00 6.56
N ASN A 98 16.39 15.97 7.01
CA ASN A 98 16.57 15.38 8.35
C ASN A 98 17.66 14.31 8.41
N GLY A 99 18.02 13.66 7.30
CA GLY A 99 19.16 12.74 7.22
C GLY A 99 20.50 13.40 7.53
N ASN A 100 20.59 14.73 7.42
CA ASN A 100 21.76 15.51 7.85
C ASN A 100 21.75 15.82 9.36
N ARG A 101 20.71 15.47 10.11
CA ARG A 101 20.50 15.87 11.52
C ARG A 101 20.64 14.76 12.56
N GLY A 102 20.61 13.47 12.21
CA GLY A 102 20.81 12.43 13.22
C GLY A 102 20.56 11.02 12.69
N SER A 103 21.64 10.27 12.51
CA SER A 103 21.65 8.85 12.14
C SER A 103 21.25 7.90 13.28
N ASP A 104 20.98 8.40 14.49
CA ASP A 104 21.11 7.57 15.70
C ASP A 104 19.79 7.28 16.45
N GLU A 105 18.65 7.92 16.13
CA GLU A 105 17.44 7.82 16.98
C GLU A 105 16.29 6.94 16.45
N ILE A 106 16.34 6.42 15.22
CA ILE A 106 15.17 5.73 14.61
C ILE A 106 15.11 4.23 14.94
N ARG A 107 16.09 3.67 15.67
CA ARG A 107 16.24 2.21 15.76
C ARG A 107 15.60 1.47 16.92
N GLU A 108 15.00 2.12 17.91
CA GLU A 108 14.36 1.37 18.99
C GLU A 108 13.04 2.00 19.42
N LEU A 109 11.93 1.25 19.26
CA LEU A 109 11.07 0.85 20.38
C LEU A 109 9.85 0.03 19.86
N PRO A 110 9.35 -0.92 20.69
CA PRO A 110 8.60 -2.09 20.28
C PRO A 110 7.10 -1.84 20.05
N ASN A 111 6.51 -2.76 19.29
CA ASN A 111 5.07 -2.92 19.04
C ASN A 111 4.20 -2.68 20.28
N GLN A 112 3.34 -1.67 20.23
CA GLN A 112 2.11 -1.64 21.01
C GLN A 112 0.94 -1.32 20.08
N GLU A 113 -0.11 -2.11 20.21
CA GLU A 113 -1.33 -2.16 19.39
C GLU A 113 -2.09 -0.82 19.36
N PRO A 114 -2.87 -0.55 18.30
CA PRO A 114 -3.54 0.72 18.09
C PRO A 114 -4.73 0.87 19.04
N ASN A 115 -4.56 1.70 20.06
CA ASN A 115 -5.65 2.27 20.85
C ASN A 115 -6.30 3.42 20.06
N ASP A 116 -7.42 3.11 19.42
CA ASP A 116 -8.37 4.08 18.87
C ASP A 116 -8.86 5.02 19.99
N SER A 117 -8.28 6.22 20.06
CA SER A 117 -8.91 7.36 20.72
C SER A 117 -8.27 8.67 20.30
N CYS A 118 -8.93 9.35 19.37
CA CYS A 118 -9.08 10.79 19.49
C CYS A 118 -10.38 11.25 18.82
N ASN A 119 -11.49 11.03 19.54
CA ASN A 119 -12.49 12.07 19.69
C ASN A 119 -12.09 12.87 20.93
N ASN A 120 -11.86 14.18 20.78
CA ASN A 120 -12.36 15.25 21.65
C ASN A 120 -11.55 16.54 21.43
N GLU A 121 -12.15 17.39 20.59
CA GLU A 121 -12.33 18.84 20.71
C GLU A 121 -11.59 19.56 21.86
N LYS A 122 -10.91 20.66 21.53
CA LYS A 122 -11.38 22.04 21.79
C LYS A 122 -10.24 23.03 21.60
N GLU A 123 -10.50 24.09 20.83
CA GLU A 123 -10.12 25.43 21.26
C GLU A 123 -11.13 26.45 20.73
N ASN A 124 -11.94 26.93 21.66
CA ASN A 124 -12.75 28.13 21.55
C ASN A 124 -12.22 29.06 22.64
N SER A 125 -11.71 30.25 22.27
CA SER A 125 -11.46 31.46 23.07
C SER A 125 -10.47 32.35 22.29
N LYS A 126 -10.59 33.66 22.06
CA LYS A 126 -11.47 34.79 22.46
C LYS A 126 -11.14 35.94 21.48
N GLU A 127 -12.12 36.68 20.97
CA GLU A 127 -12.39 38.10 21.35
C GLU A 127 -11.13 38.98 21.54
N GLU A 128 -10.85 39.92 20.63
CA GLU A 128 -11.05 41.38 20.86
C GLU A 128 -10.50 42.29 19.71
N GLN A 129 -11.38 43.21 19.27
CA GLN A 129 -11.12 44.60 18.84
C GLN A 129 -10.40 44.92 17.50
N HIS A 130 -11.18 45.31 16.48
CA HIS A 130 -11.43 46.73 16.12
C HIS A 130 -12.64 46.85 15.18
#